data_AF-A0AA38C8K2-F1
#
_entry.id   AF-A0AA38C8K2-F1
#
_cell.length_a   1.000
_cell.length_b   1.000
_cell.length_c   1.000
_cell.angle_alpha   90.00
_cell.angle_beta   90.00
_cell.angle_gamma   90.00
#
_symmetry.space_group_name_H-M   'P 1'
#
loop_
_entity.id
_entity.type
_entity.pdbx_description
1 polymer ?
#
loop_
_entity_poly.entity_id
_entity_poly.type
_entity_poly.pdbx_seq_one_letter_code
_entity_poly.pdbx_strand_id
1 'polypeptide(L)'
;WANGLSAGETESSLEYAFFGIMIELTDAGQGHMEEIVEFTFQYLNILRKIGVAEWIFNEVQAISETKFHFQDKIPPLNYVTNIASNMELYPPQDWLVASSLPSKFNPITIQMVLDQLVPNSSRWQPRLMTGANKRNVSFLKDKSEAFERFKAFKALVENETAYYAEVAGLYYSIDHTGTGFQVTITGYNHKMRILLEKIFEKIVHFEVKHERFSVIKEKVLKNYLNFKFQQPYQQALYYCSLLLEHRMWQRNEFLEVIPQIEADDLMKFAPRITSRTFFECYVAGNMTSKEAESLVEHIEDSLFNGPVAPCKPLFPSQHLERRIIKLDSGTNYYYPVEGLNEQDENSALHHYIQLEQDDLKINVELELFVLSAKQAAFHQLRSIEQLGYIVVLMKRNDSGIQGAQFIIQSTVKDPTQLDIRVESFLRMFESKLHAMPDDEFKSNVKALIDMKLEKHKNLREESSFYWREINDGTLKFDRKEVE
;
A
#
# COMPACT_ATOMS: atom_id res chain seq x y z
N TRP A 1 24.37 -8.46 1.31
CA TRP A 1 23.77 -9.78 1.61
C TRP A 1 22.32 -9.72 2.07
N ALA A 2 21.84 -8.62 2.66
CA ALA A 2 20.44 -8.49 3.08
C ALA A 2 19.80 -7.21 2.51
N ASN A 3 18.47 -7.21 2.43
CA ASN A 3 17.63 -6.11 1.96
C ASN A 3 16.81 -5.45 3.08
N GLY A 4 16.59 -6.16 4.18
CA GLY A 4 15.82 -5.70 5.31
C GLY A 4 16.16 -6.52 6.55
N LEU A 5 16.02 -5.89 7.71
CA LEU A 5 16.21 -6.51 9.01
C LEU A 5 15.13 -5.98 9.93
N SER A 6 14.47 -6.88 10.67
CA SER A 6 13.61 -6.53 11.78
C SER A 6 13.96 -7.40 12.98
N ALA A 7 13.84 -6.83 14.18
CA ALA A 7 14.11 -7.55 15.42
C ALA A 7 13.14 -7.10 16.50
N GLY A 8 12.66 -8.05 17.30
CA GLY A 8 11.73 -7.76 18.39
C GLY A 8 11.02 -9.00 18.90
N GLU A 9 10.06 -8.77 19.78
CA GLU A 9 9.11 -9.79 20.21
C GLU A 9 8.22 -10.22 19.03
N THR A 10 8.08 -11.53 18.80
CA THR A 10 7.31 -12.06 17.66
C THR A 10 6.03 -12.74 18.09
N GLU A 11 6.14 -13.80 18.88
CA GLU A 11 5.01 -14.57 19.39
C GLU A 11 5.10 -14.60 20.90
N SER A 12 4.00 -14.28 21.58
CA SER A 12 3.95 -14.31 23.03
C SER A 12 2.62 -14.80 23.57
N SER A 13 2.69 -15.27 24.80
CA SER A 13 1.58 -15.69 25.65
C SER A 13 1.84 -15.16 27.07
N LEU A 14 0.93 -15.47 28.00
CA LEU A 14 1.14 -15.14 29.42
C LEU A 14 2.33 -15.90 30.03
N GLU A 15 2.80 -16.99 29.41
CA GLU A 15 3.84 -17.87 29.98
C GLU A 15 5.20 -17.75 29.30
N TYR A 16 5.24 -17.36 28.03
CA TYR A 16 6.48 -17.26 27.26
C TYR A 16 6.36 -16.24 26.13
N ALA A 17 7.51 -15.73 25.69
CA ALA A 17 7.65 -14.88 24.52
C ALA A 17 8.88 -15.30 23.70
N PHE A 18 8.81 -15.10 22.39
CA PHE A 18 9.91 -15.31 21.47
C PHE A 18 10.49 -13.98 21.01
N PHE A 19 11.83 -13.91 20.98
CA PHE A 19 12.55 -12.82 20.32
C PHE A 19 13.03 -13.30 18.95
N GLY A 20 12.55 -12.65 17.90
CA GLY A 20 12.92 -12.96 16.52
C GLY A 20 13.85 -11.90 15.94
N ILE A 21 14.85 -12.35 15.17
CA ILE A 21 15.62 -11.51 14.25
C ILE A 21 15.34 -12.04 12.85
N MET A 22 14.65 -11.25 12.04
CA MET A 22 14.29 -11.60 10.67
C MET A 22 15.15 -10.79 9.71
N ILE A 23 15.84 -11.49 8.80
CA ILE A 23 16.71 -10.87 7.80
C ILE A 23 16.22 -11.29 6.41
N GLU A 24 15.84 -10.32 5.58
CA GLU A 24 15.47 -10.56 4.17
C GLU A 24 16.76 -10.68 3.35
N LEU A 25 17.07 -11.88 2.85
CA LEU A 25 18.32 -12.16 2.13
C LEU A 25 18.24 -11.82 0.63
N THR A 26 19.38 -11.41 0.07
CA THR A 26 19.60 -11.40 -1.39
C THR A 26 20.01 -12.80 -1.87
N ASP A 27 19.99 -13.07 -3.18
CA ASP A 27 20.51 -14.34 -3.72
C ASP A 27 21.96 -14.59 -3.29
N ALA A 28 22.80 -13.55 -3.32
CA ALA A 28 24.15 -13.64 -2.78
C ALA A 28 24.17 -13.93 -1.27
N GLY A 29 23.31 -13.30 -0.48
CA GLY A 29 23.23 -13.52 0.97
C GLY A 29 22.80 -14.94 1.35
N GLN A 30 22.03 -15.62 0.50
CA GLN A 30 21.70 -17.03 0.68
C GLN A 30 22.95 -17.93 0.65
N GLY A 31 23.98 -17.57 -0.12
CA GLY A 31 25.26 -18.30 -0.11
C GLY A 31 26.12 -18.06 1.13
N HIS A 32 25.82 -17.00 1.89
CA HIS A 32 26.61 -16.52 3.04
C HIS A 32 25.80 -16.57 4.35
N MET A 33 24.84 -17.50 4.47
CA MET A 33 23.94 -17.57 5.63
C MET A 33 24.69 -17.77 6.95
N GLU A 34 25.73 -18.62 6.96
CA GLU A 34 26.54 -18.87 8.15
C GLU A 34 27.23 -17.59 8.63
N GLU A 35 27.85 -16.85 7.72
CA GLU A 35 28.52 -15.57 8.01
C GLU A 35 27.54 -14.49 8.50
N ILE A 36 26.32 -14.44 7.95
CA ILE A 36 25.27 -13.50 8.41
C ILE A 36 24.83 -13.83 9.83
N VAL A 37 24.69 -15.13 10.15
CA VAL A 37 24.37 -15.57 11.51
C VAL A 37 25.51 -15.21 12.46
N GLU A 38 26.76 -15.42 12.04
CA GLU A 38 27.94 -15.00 12.81
C GLU A 38 27.94 -13.49 13.07
N PHE A 39 27.70 -12.66 12.05
CA PHE A 39 27.62 -11.20 12.20
C PHE A 39 26.49 -10.76 13.13
N THR A 40 25.36 -11.46 13.10
CA THR A 40 24.25 -11.19 14.03
C THR A 40 24.70 -11.42 15.47
N PHE A 41 25.35 -12.55 15.77
CA PHE A 41 25.87 -12.82 17.11
C PHE A 41 27.07 -11.96 17.51
N GLN A 42 27.91 -11.55 16.56
CA GLN A 42 28.96 -10.56 16.80
C GLN A 42 28.36 -9.21 17.22
N TYR A 43 27.30 -8.76 16.55
CA TYR A 43 26.61 -7.52 16.91
C TYR A 43 25.93 -7.63 18.29
N LEU A 44 25.24 -8.74 18.58
CA LEU A 44 24.69 -9.01 19.92
C LEU A 44 25.79 -9.01 21.00
N ASN A 45 26.99 -9.50 20.68
CA ASN A 45 28.12 -9.46 21.59
C ASN A 45 28.65 -8.04 21.81
N ILE A 46 28.64 -7.19 20.78
CA ILE A 46 28.96 -5.76 20.92
C ILE A 46 27.95 -5.09 21.85
N LEU A 47 26.65 -5.33 21.65
CA LEU A 47 25.60 -4.79 22.54
C LEU A 47 25.81 -5.24 23.99
N ARG A 48 26.17 -6.50 24.23
CA ARG A 48 26.49 -7.01 25.58
C ARG A 48 27.67 -6.29 26.22
N LYS A 49 28.71 -5.99 25.45
CA LYS A 49 29.92 -5.32 25.95
C LYS A 49 29.71 -3.84 26.24
N ILE A 50 28.94 -3.16 25.38
CA ILE A 50 28.57 -1.75 25.58
C ILE A 50 27.64 -1.63 26.79
N GLY A 51 26.79 -2.64 27.00
CA GLY A 51 25.79 -2.66 28.07
C GLY A 51 24.56 -1.84 27.71
N VAL A 52 23.58 -1.85 28.61
CA VAL A 52 22.30 -1.16 28.42
C VAL A 52 22.48 0.33 28.67
N ALA A 53 22.14 1.14 27.67
CA ALA A 53 22.26 2.60 27.76
C ALA A 53 20.92 3.26 28.11
N GLU A 54 20.88 3.95 29.26
CA GLU A 54 19.68 4.64 29.75
C GLU A 54 19.16 5.72 28.79
N TRP A 55 20.05 6.39 28.06
CA TRP A 55 19.65 7.42 27.10
C TRP A 55 18.76 6.87 25.97
N ILE A 56 18.96 5.60 25.56
CA ILE A 56 18.11 4.95 24.54
C ILE A 56 16.71 4.73 25.10
N PHE A 57 16.60 4.28 26.36
CA PHE A 57 15.31 4.15 27.02
C PHE A 57 14.59 5.51 27.11
N ASN A 58 15.31 6.56 27.53
CA ASN A 58 14.75 7.91 27.62
C ASN A 58 14.29 8.43 26.26
N GLU A 59 15.03 8.14 25.19
CA GLU A 59 14.66 8.50 23.82
C GLU A 59 13.38 7.76 23.37
N VAL A 60 13.31 6.44 23.56
CA VAL A 60 12.11 5.64 23.25
C VAL A 60 10.91 6.12 24.08
N GLN A 61 11.11 6.43 25.36
CA GLN A 61 10.07 6.98 26.22
C GLN A 61 9.55 8.31 25.68
N ALA A 62 10.43 9.26 25.35
CA ALA A 62 10.03 10.56 24.80
C ALA A 62 9.29 10.43 23.45
N ILE A 63 9.71 9.50 22.59
CA ILE A 63 9.03 9.19 21.33
C ILE A 63 7.63 8.62 21.60
N SER A 64 7.50 7.66 22.51
CA SER A 64 6.22 7.06 22.91
C SER A 64 5.27 8.09 23.53
N GLU A 65 5.77 8.97 24.40
CA GLU A 65 5.00 10.07 24.99
C GLU A 65 4.46 11.01 23.91
N THR A 66 5.31 11.40 22.96
CA THR A 66 4.92 12.25 21.83
C THR A 66 3.87 11.56 20.97
N LYS A 67 4.06 10.27 20.64
CA LYS A 67 3.10 9.47 19.88
C LYS A 67 1.75 9.35 20.60
N PHE A 68 1.76 9.16 21.91
CA PHE A 68 0.55 9.05 22.73
C PHE A 68 -0.20 10.38 22.81
N HIS A 69 0.50 11.49 23.08
CA HIS A 69 -0.11 12.81 23.19
C HIS A 69 -0.73 13.32 21.90
N PHE A 70 -0.13 12.98 20.75
CA PHE A 70 -0.59 13.40 19.43
C PHE A 70 -1.20 12.25 18.63
N GLN A 71 -1.70 11.21 19.30
CA GLN A 71 -2.31 10.07 18.63
C GLN A 71 -3.54 10.49 17.84
N ASP A 72 -3.58 10.12 16.56
CA ASP A 72 -4.77 10.33 15.73
C ASP A 72 -5.96 9.54 16.26
N LYS A 73 -7.15 10.13 16.15
CA LYS A 73 -8.39 9.40 16.41
C LYS A 73 -8.49 8.24 15.41
N ILE A 74 -8.56 7.03 15.95
CA ILE A 74 -8.76 5.80 15.19
C ILE A 74 -10.25 5.42 15.11
N PRO A 75 -10.65 4.54 14.18
CA PRO A 75 -12.01 4.04 14.11
C PRO A 75 -12.51 3.48 15.46
N PRO A 76 -13.76 3.78 15.89
CA PRO A 76 -14.28 3.37 17.19
C PRO A 76 -14.19 1.86 17.45
N LEU A 77 -14.41 1.03 16.43
CA LEU A 77 -14.31 -0.42 16.54
C LEU A 77 -12.90 -0.88 16.95
N ASN A 78 -11.87 -0.30 16.32
CA ASN A 78 -10.48 -0.58 16.64
C ASN A 78 -10.13 -0.06 18.04
N TYR A 79 -10.62 1.13 18.40
CA TYR A 79 -10.40 1.73 19.72
C TYR A 79 -10.93 0.84 20.85
N VAL A 80 -12.18 0.37 20.74
CA VAL A 80 -12.79 -0.52 21.74
C VAL A 80 -12.08 -1.87 21.80
N THR A 81 -11.70 -2.44 20.65
CA THR A 81 -10.98 -3.72 20.60
C THR A 81 -9.63 -3.61 21.31
N ASN A 82 -8.86 -2.56 21.02
CA ASN A 82 -7.55 -2.35 21.63
C ASN A 82 -7.65 -2.15 23.15
N ILE A 83 -8.63 -1.37 23.62
CA ILE A 83 -8.82 -1.13 25.06
C ILE A 83 -9.29 -2.41 25.76
N ALA A 84 -10.22 -3.17 25.17
CA ALA A 84 -10.71 -4.41 25.75
C ALA A 84 -9.55 -5.39 26.03
N SER A 85 -8.58 -5.51 25.11
CA SER A 85 -7.36 -6.30 25.35
C SER A 85 -6.51 -5.75 26.51
N ASN A 86 -6.38 -4.43 26.64
CA ASN A 86 -5.67 -3.83 27.77
C ASN A 86 -6.38 -4.07 29.12
N MET A 87 -7.71 -4.21 29.14
CA MET A 87 -8.49 -4.44 30.36
C MET A 87 -8.18 -5.79 31.03
N GLU A 88 -7.69 -6.76 30.25
CA GLU A 88 -7.28 -8.07 30.76
C GLU A 88 -5.90 -8.04 31.46
N LEU A 89 -5.07 -7.05 31.11
CA LEU A 89 -3.66 -6.98 31.51
C LEU A 89 -3.36 -5.89 32.55
N TYR A 90 -4.11 -4.79 32.54
CA TYR A 90 -3.79 -3.58 33.30
C TYR A 90 -4.97 -3.13 34.18
N PRO A 91 -4.70 -2.47 35.32
CA PRO A 91 -5.75 -1.91 36.15
C PRO A 91 -6.46 -0.72 35.46
N PRO A 92 -7.68 -0.33 35.90
CA PRO A 92 -8.51 0.66 35.20
C PRO A 92 -7.85 2.00 34.90
N GLN A 93 -6.99 2.50 35.79
CA GLN A 93 -6.27 3.76 35.57
C GLN A 93 -5.26 3.71 34.41
N ASP A 94 -4.86 2.52 33.96
CA ASP A 94 -3.76 2.30 33.04
C ASP A 94 -4.19 1.76 31.66
N TRP A 95 -5.49 1.53 31.44
CA TRP A 95 -6.02 0.92 30.20
C TRP A 95 -5.63 1.66 28.92
N LEU A 96 -5.34 2.96 28.99
CA LEU A 96 -4.93 3.75 27.83
C LEU A 96 -3.40 3.87 27.72
N VAL A 97 -2.70 3.84 28.85
CA VAL A 97 -1.31 4.30 28.95
C VAL A 97 -0.32 3.13 28.96
N ALA A 98 -0.64 2.03 29.65
CA ALA A 98 0.36 1.02 29.99
C ALA A 98 0.94 0.25 28.80
N SER A 99 0.18 0.06 27.72
CA SER A 99 0.72 -0.53 26.47
C SER A 99 1.37 0.50 25.54
N SER A 100 1.24 1.79 25.84
CA SER A 100 1.74 2.88 24.98
C SER A 100 3.05 3.50 25.49
N LEU A 101 3.22 3.60 26.81
CA LEU A 101 4.33 4.31 27.44
C LEU A 101 5.26 3.38 28.23
N PRO A 102 6.55 3.28 27.86
CA PRO A 102 7.56 2.68 28.71
C PRO A 102 7.64 3.45 30.05
N SER A 103 7.39 2.77 31.17
CA SER A 103 7.25 3.43 32.48
C SER A 103 8.51 3.40 33.34
N LYS A 104 9.32 2.33 33.24
CA LYS A 104 10.48 2.14 34.12
C LYS A 104 11.68 1.54 33.39
N PHE A 105 12.80 2.26 33.43
CA PHE A 105 14.08 1.72 32.99
C PHE A 105 14.54 0.63 33.97
N ASN A 106 14.76 -0.59 33.46
CA ASN A 106 15.30 -1.70 34.24
C ASN A 106 16.50 -2.31 33.49
N PRO A 107 17.73 -1.84 33.77
CA PRO A 107 18.91 -2.34 33.08
C PRO A 107 19.16 -3.83 33.36
N ILE A 108 18.76 -4.33 34.53
CA ILE A 108 18.90 -5.74 34.90
C ILE A 108 18.05 -6.61 33.98
N THR A 109 16.77 -6.27 33.79
CA THR A 109 15.86 -7.03 32.90
C THR A 109 16.34 -7.00 31.45
N ILE A 110 16.74 -5.84 30.94
CA ILE A 110 17.23 -5.72 29.56
C ILE A 110 18.51 -6.54 29.37
N GLN A 111 19.44 -6.49 30.33
CA GLN A 111 20.65 -7.31 30.29
C GLN A 111 20.34 -8.80 30.37
N MET A 112 19.41 -9.21 31.24
CA MET A 112 18.97 -10.61 31.36
C MET A 112 18.39 -11.15 30.06
N VAL A 113 17.63 -10.35 29.30
CA VAL A 113 17.13 -10.74 27.97
C VAL A 113 18.28 -10.84 26.98
N LEU A 114 19.18 -9.85 26.95
CA LEU A 114 20.32 -9.81 26.04
C LEU A 114 21.31 -10.98 26.27
N ASP A 115 21.48 -11.41 27.51
CA ASP A 115 22.30 -12.56 27.90
C ASP A 115 21.68 -13.90 27.44
N GLN A 116 20.36 -13.95 27.24
CA GLN A 116 19.67 -15.11 26.68
C GLN A 116 19.76 -15.17 25.15
N LEU A 117 20.15 -14.09 24.45
CA LEU A 117 20.34 -14.07 22.99
C LEU A 117 21.72 -14.62 22.61
N VAL A 118 21.91 -15.93 22.79
CA VAL A 118 23.14 -16.68 22.51
C VAL A 118 22.89 -17.82 21.52
N PRO A 119 23.91 -18.31 20.79
CA PRO A 119 23.70 -19.37 19.79
C PRO A 119 23.02 -20.62 20.33
N ASN A 120 23.37 -21.04 21.56
CA ASN A 120 22.86 -22.28 22.16
C ASN A 120 21.37 -22.24 22.54
N SER A 121 20.79 -21.06 22.75
CA SER A 121 19.36 -20.86 23.05
C SER A 121 18.55 -20.48 21.80
N SER A 122 19.21 -20.36 20.65
CA SER A 122 18.59 -19.88 19.42
C SER A 122 18.09 -21.03 18.55
N ARG A 123 16.92 -20.83 17.91
CA ARG A 123 16.45 -21.67 16.82
C ARG A 123 16.61 -20.89 15.52
N TRP A 124 17.33 -21.46 14.57
CA TRP A 124 17.46 -20.90 13.23
C TRP A 124 16.70 -21.76 12.23
N GLN A 125 15.91 -21.13 11.36
CA GLN A 125 15.19 -21.79 10.28
C GLN A 125 15.31 -20.97 8.99
N PRO A 126 15.93 -21.51 7.93
CA PRO A 126 15.89 -20.87 6.62
C PRO A 126 14.48 -21.04 6.03
N ARG A 127 13.79 -19.93 5.78
CA ARG A 127 12.50 -19.96 5.09
C ARG A 127 12.72 -19.75 3.59
N LEU A 128 12.78 -20.85 2.83
CA LEU A 128 12.83 -20.81 1.38
C LEU A 128 11.44 -20.46 0.82
N MET A 129 11.32 -19.33 0.12
CA MET A 129 10.17 -19.13 -0.77
C MET A 129 10.40 -19.98 -2.02
N THR A 130 9.71 -21.09 -2.14
CA THR A 130 9.85 -22.01 -3.28
C THR A 130 9.30 -21.37 -4.57
N GLY A 131 10.15 -21.22 -5.59
CA GLY A 131 9.74 -21.45 -6.98
C GLY A 131 10.06 -20.36 -8.02
N ALA A 132 11.25 -20.39 -8.62
CA ALA A 132 11.53 -19.76 -9.91
C ALA A 132 12.26 -20.72 -10.86
N ASN A 133 11.50 -21.40 -11.72
CA ASN A 133 12.04 -22.07 -12.91
C ASN A 133 12.24 -21.04 -14.02
N LYS A 134 13.45 -21.02 -14.60
CA LYS A 134 13.84 -20.20 -15.76
C LYS A 134 13.32 -20.82 -17.05
N ARG A 135 12.66 -20.04 -17.92
CA ARG A 135 12.61 -20.30 -19.37
C ARG A 135 12.68 -18.98 -20.14
N ASN A 136 13.50 -18.99 -21.19
CA ASN A 136 13.73 -17.91 -22.14
C ASN A 136 12.65 -17.90 -23.22
N VAL A 137 12.15 -16.72 -23.57
CA VAL A 137 11.67 -16.37 -24.92
C VAL A 137 12.01 -14.89 -25.17
N SER A 138 12.36 -14.55 -26.40
CA SER A 138 12.83 -13.24 -26.83
C SER A 138 11.92 -12.66 -27.91
N PHE A 139 11.43 -11.44 -27.75
CA PHE A 139 11.25 -10.43 -28.82
C PHE A 139 11.29 -9.02 -28.21
N LEU A 140 11.69 -8.04 -29.03
CA LEU A 140 11.96 -6.65 -28.63
C LEU A 140 10.67 -5.82 -28.45
N LYS A 141 10.49 -5.21 -27.27
CA LYS A 141 9.61 -4.05 -27.04
C LYS A 141 10.17 -3.11 -25.98
N ASP A 142 9.62 -1.89 -26.00
CA ASP A 142 10.11 -0.63 -25.44
C ASP A 142 10.64 -0.71 -24.00
N LYS A 143 11.92 -0.33 -23.80
CA LYS A 143 12.57 -0.31 -22.48
C LYS A 143 12.09 0.85 -21.60
N SER A 144 11.57 1.93 -22.19
CA SER A 144 11.35 3.21 -21.48
C SER A 144 10.34 3.11 -20.34
N GLU A 145 9.28 2.33 -20.51
CA GLU A 145 8.28 2.18 -19.45
C GLU A 145 8.63 1.10 -18.43
N ALA A 146 9.46 0.13 -18.81
CA ALA A 146 10.06 -0.78 -17.85
C ALA A 146 10.94 -0.03 -16.84
N PHE A 147 11.50 1.16 -17.21
CA PHE A 147 12.18 2.07 -16.28
C PHE A 147 11.21 2.85 -15.38
N GLU A 148 10.12 3.39 -15.93
CA GLU A 148 9.05 4.08 -15.16
C GLU A 148 8.47 3.17 -14.07
N ARG A 149 8.23 1.89 -14.41
CA ARG A 149 7.72 0.90 -13.46
C ARG A 149 8.82 0.13 -12.72
N PHE A 150 10.08 0.39 -13.05
CA PHE A 150 11.18 -0.11 -12.25
C PHE A 150 11.09 0.64 -10.93
N LYS A 151 10.75 -0.06 -9.85
CA LYS A 151 10.82 0.42 -8.46
C LYS A 151 12.23 0.90 -8.04
N ALA A 152 13.16 1.04 -8.99
CA ALA A 152 14.53 1.54 -8.84
C ALA A 152 14.53 2.92 -8.22
N PHE A 153 13.70 3.84 -8.70
CA PHE A 153 13.76 5.21 -8.19
C PHE A 153 13.48 5.25 -6.68
N LYS A 154 12.45 4.53 -6.21
CA LYS A 154 12.16 4.36 -4.78
C LYS A 154 13.32 3.73 -4.00
N ALA A 155 13.77 2.55 -4.42
CA ALA A 155 14.76 1.78 -3.65
C ALA A 155 16.20 2.34 -3.74
N LEU A 156 16.45 3.29 -4.64
CA LEU A 156 17.73 4.01 -4.78
C LEU A 156 17.72 5.38 -4.05
N VAL A 157 16.55 5.93 -3.73
CA VAL A 157 16.41 7.19 -2.96
C VAL A 157 16.30 6.94 -1.45
N GLU A 158 15.87 5.74 -1.01
CA GLU A 158 15.79 5.37 0.41
C GLU A 158 17.19 5.26 1.08
N ASN A 159 17.35 5.94 2.22
CA ASN A 159 18.61 6.16 2.94
C ASN A 159 18.43 6.00 4.47
N GLU A 160 19.52 5.88 5.22
CA GLU A 160 19.57 5.91 6.70
C GLU A 160 18.83 7.11 7.30
N THR A 161 18.82 8.26 6.61
CA THR A 161 18.08 9.46 7.06
C THR A 161 16.57 9.20 7.18
N ALA A 162 16.02 8.32 6.34
CA ALA A 162 14.60 7.93 6.38
C ALA A 162 14.25 7.24 7.70
N TYR A 163 15.14 6.37 8.18
CA TYR A 163 14.95 5.62 9.41
C TYR A 163 14.85 6.55 10.63
N TYR A 164 15.76 7.53 10.74
CA TYR A 164 15.70 8.49 11.85
C TYR A 164 14.45 9.38 11.80
N ALA A 165 13.99 9.74 10.60
CA ALA A 165 12.72 10.45 10.45
C ALA A 165 11.55 9.59 10.91
N GLU A 166 11.51 8.32 10.50
CA GLU A 166 10.44 7.38 10.85
C GLU A 166 10.36 7.14 12.36
N VAL A 167 11.51 6.93 13.01
CA VAL A 167 11.62 6.81 14.47
C VAL A 167 11.06 8.06 15.16
N ALA A 168 11.34 9.25 14.61
CA ALA A 168 10.85 10.54 15.10
C ALA A 168 9.39 10.86 14.69
N GLY A 169 8.66 9.92 14.07
CA GLY A 169 7.25 10.10 13.69
C GLY A 169 7.03 10.88 12.41
N LEU A 170 8.02 10.91 11.51
CA LEU A 170 7.95 11.47 10.16
C LEU A 170 8.12 10.36 9.13
N TYR A 171 7.11 10.16 8.31
CA TYR A 171 7.07 9.10 7.30
C TYR A 171 7.07 9.73 5.92
N TYR A 172 7.69 9.06 4.96
CA TYR A 172 7.49 9.40 3.56
C TYR A 172 7.34 8.16 2.71
N SER A 173 6.69 8.32 1.57
CA SER A 173 6.69 7.34 0.50
C SER A 173 6.92 8.02 -0.84
N ILE A 174 7.61 7.31 -1.73
CA ILE A 174 7.73 7.67 -3.14
C ILE A 174 7.10 6.52 -3.91
N ASP A 175 5.99 6.80 -4.57
CA ASP A 175 5.21 5.79 -5.27
C ASP A 175 5.04 6.19 -6.74
N HIS A 176 5.21 5.22 -7.64
CA HIS A 176 4.94 5.43 -9.06
C HIS A 176 3.44 5.60 -9.28
N THR A 177 3.08 6.48 -10.21
CA THR A 177 1.71 6.69 -10.66
C THR A 177 1.60 6.34 -12.15
N GLY A 178 0.39 6.38 -12.72
CA GLY A 178 0.21 6.15 -14.16
C GLY A 178 0.81 7.25 -15.05
N THR A 179 1.24 8.36 -14.47
CA THR A 179 1.68 9.58 -15.18
C THR A 179 3.03 10.13 -14.68
N GLY A 180 3.66 9.47 -13.72
CA GLY A 180 4.93 9.87 -13.12
C GLY A 180 5.14 9.24 -11.75
N PHE A 181 5.46 10.04 -10.74
CA PHE A 181 5.61 9.60 -9.35
C PHE A 181 5.01 10.61 -8.38
N GLN A 182 4.62 10.12 -7.20
CA GLN A 182 4.10 10.91 -6.09
C GLN A 182 5.04 10.78 -4.89
N VAL A 183 5.41 11.91 -4.30
CA VAL A 183 6.08 11.98 -3.00
C VAL A 183 5.05 12.35 -1.95
N THR A 184 4.86 11.49 -0.96
CA THR A 184 3.96 11.75 0.17
C THR A 184 4.79 11.87 1.44
N ILE A 185 4.61 12.93 2.22
CA ILE A 185 5.22 13.08 3.55
C ILE A 185 4.12 13.28 4.58
N THR A 186 4.20 12.54 5.69
CA THR A 186 3.22 12.60 6.78
C THR A 186 3.93 12.58 8.13
N GLY A 187 3.31 13.18 9.15
CA GLY A 187 3.85 13.22 10.52
C GLY A 187 4.04 14.65 11.04
N TYR A 188 4.91 14.80 12.04
CA TYR A 188 5.09 16.07 12.75
C TYR A 188 5.72 17.18 11.88
N ASN A 189 5.07 18.34 11.79
CA ASN A 189 5.46 19.42 10.88
C ASN A 189 6.85 20.04 11.16
N HIS A 190 7.35 20.00 12.41
CA HIS A 190 8.58 20.69 12.81
C HIS A 190 9.82 20.36 11.95
N LYS A 191 10.01 19.09 11.55
CA LYS A 191 11.17 18.66 10.71
C LYS A 191 10.76 18.23 9.30
N MET A 192 9.49 18.42 8.94
CA MET A 192 8.94 18.02 7.64
C MET A 192 9.65 18.70 6.47
N ARG A 193 9.88 20.02 6.58
CA ARG A 193 10.62 20.79 5.55
C ARG A 193 12.02 20.24 5.31
N ILE A 194 12.78 19.97 6.37
CA ILE A 194 14.14 19.43 6.28
C ILE A 194 14.14 18.04 5.61
N LEU A 195 13.16 17.20 5.92
CA LEU A 195 13.02 15.89 5.27
C LEU A 195 12.70 16.04 3.78
N LEU A 196 11.75 16.92 3.44
CA LEU A 196 11.36 17.20 2.06
C LEU A 196 12.53 17.71 1.23
N GLU A 197 13.28 18.69 1.74
CA GLU A 197 14.46 19.25 1.09
C GLU A 197 15.50 18.16 0.80
N LYS A 198 15.78 17.29 1.78
CA LYS A 198 16.70 16.15 1.58
C LYS A 198 16.20 15.14 0.55
N ILE A 199 14.89 14.87 0.50
CA ILE A 199 14.30 13.96 -0.49
C ILE A 199 14.46 14.56 -1.89
N PHE A 200 14.09 15.84 -2.08
CA PHE A 200 14.20 16.50 -3.38
C PHE A 200 15.65 16.69 -3.83
N GLU A 201 16.57 16.98 -2.91
CA GLU A 201 18.01 17.00 -3.20
C GLU A 201 18.47 15.65 -3.75
N LYS A 202 18.01 14.53 -3.18
CA LYS A 202 18.33 13.17 -3.65
C LYS A 202 17.67 12.80 -4.97
N ILE A 203 16.46 13.31 -5.23
CA ILE A 203 15.77 13.14 -6.52
C ILE A 203 16.51 13.88 -7.63
N VAL A 204 16.95 15.12 -7.37
CA VAL A 204 17.67 15.95 -8.35
C VAL A 204 19.08 15.43 -8.60
N HIS A 205 19.81 15.06 -7.55
CA HIS A 205 21.19 14.56 -7.63
C HIS A 205 21.24 13.02 -7.58
N PHE A 206 20.30 12.40 -8.28
CA PHE A 206 20.16 10.95 -8.26
C PHE A 206 21.35 10.25 -8.91
N GLU A 207 22.00 9.35 -8.15
CA GLU A 207 23.13 8.56 -8.62
C GLU A 207 22.84 7.07 -8.52
N VAL A 208 23.13 6.34 -9.61
CA VAL A 208 22.92 4.89 -9.66
C VAL A 208 24.19 4.16 -9.18
N LYS A 209 24.08 3.47 -8.04
CA LYS A 209 25.12 2.54 -7.59
C LYS A 209 24.87 1.16 -8.20
N HIS A 210 25.82 0.65 -9.00
CA HIS A 210 25.69 -0.62 -9.73
C HIS A 210 25.33 -1.82 -8.84
N GLU A 211 25.98 -1.94 -7.67
CA GLU A 211 25.71 -3.01 -6.71
C GLU A 211 24.26 -2.95 -6.19
N ARG A 212 23.80 -1.74 -5.83
CA ARG A 212 22.44 -1.54 -5.32
C ARG A 212 21.40 -1.75 -6.41
N PHE A 213 21.68 -1.29 -7.63
CA PHE A 213 20.85 -1.54 -8.81
C PHE A 213 20.65 -3.04 -9.03
N SER A 214 21.72 -3.83 -8.97
CA SER A 214 21.65 -5.29 -9.22
C SER A 214 20.74 -5.99 -8.21
N VAL A 215 20.86 -5.63 -6.93
CA VAL A 215 20.03 -6.18 -5.86
C VAL A 215 18.56 -5.77 -6.02
N ILE A 216 18.28 -4.53 -6.40
CA ILE A 216 16.91 -4.05 -6.62
C ILE A 216 16.30 -4.72 -7.86
N LYS A 217 17.06 -4.85 -8.95
CA LYS A 217 16.65 -5.55 -10.17
C LYS A 217 16.21 -6.98 -9.86
N GLU A 218 16.99 -7.70 -9.04
CA GLU A 218 16.66 -9.04 -8.57
C GLU A 218 15.35 -9.04 -7.76
N LYS A 219 15.21 -8.13 -6.79
CA LYS A 219 13.98 -8.00 -5.97
C LYS A 219 12.74 -7.69 -6.82
N VAL A 220 12.87 -6.78 -7.79
CA VAL A 220 11.79 -6.43 -8.72
C VAL A 220 11.41 -7.63 -9.57
N LEU A 221 12.38 -8.32 -10.17
CA LEU A 221 12.13 -9.53 -10.96
C LEU A 221 11.41 -10.61 -10.15
N LYS A 222 11.86 -10.87 -8.91
CA LYS A 222 11.21 -11.80 -7.98
C LYS A 222 9.76 -11.40 -7.68
N ASN A 223 9.49 -10.11 -7.46
CA ASN A 223 8.12 -9.64 -7.23
C ASN A 223 7.20 -9.92 -8.43
N TYR A 224 7.68 -9.68 -9.66
CA TYR A 224 6.93 -10.01 -10.88
C TYR A 224 6.72 -11.52 -11.03
N LEU A 225 7.73 -12.35 -10.74
CA LEU A 225 7.62 -13.81 -10.78
C LEU A 225 6.66 -14.35 -9.71
N ASN A 226 6.67 -13.76 -8.51
CA ASN A 226 5.84 -14.16 -7.39
C ASN A 226 4.38 -13.76 -7.53
N PHE A 227 4.01 -12.97 -8.55
CA PHE A 227 2.61 -12.66 -8.85
C PHE A 227 1.77 -13.92 -9.02
N LYS A 228 2.34 -15.01 -9.55
CA LYS A 228 1.62 -16.29 -9.71
C LYS A 228 1.12 -16.88 -8.38
N PHE A 229 1.78 -16.54 -7.26
CA PHE A 229 1.40 -17.00 -5.93
C PHE A 229 0.39 -16.08 -5.23
N GLN A 230 0.00 -14.97 -5.86
CA GLN A 230 -1.14 -14.18 -5.39
C GLN A 230 -2.42 -14.99 -5.52
N GLN A 231 -3.40 -14.71 -4.67
CA GLN A 231 -4.67 -15.43 -4.70
C GLN A 231 -5.40 -15.19 -6.04
N PRO A 232 -6.13 -16.18 -6.57
CA PRO A 232 -6.81 -16.09 -7.87
C PRO A 232 -7.67 -14.82 -8.03
N TYR A 233 -8.36 -14.36 -6.98
CA TYR A 233 -9.15 -13.13 -7.07
C TYR A 233 -8.31 -11.88 -7.34
N GLN A 234 -7.09 -11.81 -6.80
CA GLN A 234 -6.16 -10.69 -7.03
C GLN A 234 -5.66 -10.71 -8.47
N GLN A 235 -5.46 -11.91 -9.03
CA GLN A 235 -5.09 -12.08 -10.44
C GLN A 235 -6.24 -11.62 -11.35
N ALA A 236 -7.49 -12.00 -11.04
CA ALA A 236 -8.67 -11.55 -11.78
C ALA A 236 -8.82 -10.02 -11.78
N LEU A 237 -8.62 -9.36 -10.62
CA LEU A 237 -8.62 -7.89 -10.51
C LEU A 237 -7.54 -7.24 -11.38
N TYR A 238 -6.33 -7.80 -11.41
CA TYR A 238 -5.24 -7.33 -12.26
C TYR A 238 -5.60 -7.41 -13.75
N TYR A 239 -6.15 -8.55 -14.20
CA TYR A 239 -6.53 -8.72 -15.61
C TYR A 239 -7.67 -7.78 -16.01
N CYS A 240 -8.63 -7.51 -15.11
CA CYS A 240 -9.66 -6.52 -15.38
C CYS A 240 -9.07 -5.11 -15.59
N SER A 241 -8.17 -4.66 -14.72
CA SER A 241 -7.46 -3.39 -14.93
C SER A 241 -6.65 -3.38 -16.22
N LEU A 242 -5.98 -4.48 -16.57
CA LEU A 242 -5.22 -4.61 -17.82
C LEU A 242 -6.08 -4.45 -19.07
N LEU A 243 -7.33 -4.95 -19.04
CA LEU A 243 -8.26 -4.85 -20.17
C LEU A 243 -8.90 -3.46 -20.29
N LEU A 244 -9.13 -2.80 -19.15
CA LEU A 244 -9.88 -1.55 -19.09
C LEU A 244 -8.99 -0.30 -19.16
N GLU A 245 -7.76 -0.34 -18.66
CA GLU A 245 -6.86 0.81 -18.71
C GLU A 245 -6.23 0.96 -20.10
N HIS A 246 -6.40 2.14 -20.74
CA HIS A 246 -5.88 2.39 -22.09
C HIS A 246 -4.35 2.21 -22.22
N ARG A 247 -3.62 2.38 -21.12
CA ARG A 247 -2.16 2.30 -21.03
C ARG A 247 -1.76 1.37 -19.88
N MET A 248 -1.89 0.08 -20.11
CA MET A 248 -1.39 -0.95 -19.19
C MET A 248 -0.70 -2.08 -19.95
N TRP A 249 0.43 -2.54 -19.40
CA TRP A 249 1.32 -3.51 -20.03
C TRP A 249 1.25 -4.83 -19.28
N GLN A 250 1.45 -5.91 -20.02
CA GLN A 250 1.35 -7.23 -19.45
C GLN A 250 2.58 -7.52 -18.61
N ARG A 251 2.36 -8.20 -17.49
CA ARG A 251 3.42 -8.67 -16.60
C ARG A 251 4.53 -9.42 -17.35
N ASN A 252 4.16 -10.24 -18.34
CA ASN A 252 5.13 -11.02 -19.12
C ASN A 252 6.05 -10.11 -19.95
N GLU A 253 5.55 -8.97 -20.45
CA GLU A 253 6.39 -7.99 -21.16
C GLU A 253 7.47 -7.41 -20.22
N PHE A 254 7.12 -7.13 -18.95
CA PHE A 254 8.12 -6.72 -17.96
C PHE A 254 9.13 -7.83 -17.64
N LEU A 255 8.69 -9.09 -17.52
CA LEU A 255 9.58 -10.23 -17.27
C LEU A 255 10.60 -10.45 -18.40
N GLU A 256 10.25 -10.08 -19.64
CA GLU A 256 11.14 -10.14 -20.79
C GLU A 256 12.17 -9.00 -20.79
N VAL A 257 11.76 -7.79 -20.39
CA VAL A 257 12.59 -6.58 -20.48
C VAL A 257 13.51 -6.42 -19.27
N ILE A 258 13.02 -6.65 -18.04
CA ILE A 258 13.78 -6.42 -16.79
C ILE A 258 15.17 -7.08 -16.82
N PRO A 259 15.36 -8.34 -17.25
CA PRO A 259 16.67 -8.98 -17.31
C PRO A 259 17.68 -8.25 -18.20
N GLN A 260 17.22 -7.48 -19.19
CA GLN A 260 18.05 -6.77 -20.17
C GLN A 260 18.38 -5.33 -19.75
N ILE A 261 17.86 -4.86 -18.60
CA ILE A 261 18.08 -3.52 -18.09
C ILE A 261 19.41 -3.47 -17.33
N GLU A 262 20.27 -2.52 -17.68
CA GLU A 262 21.54 -2.28 -16.97
C GLU A 262 21.50 -0.98 -16.16
N ALA A 263 22.43 -0.84 -15.20
CA ALA A 263 22.53 0.37 -14.39
C ALA A 263 22.77 1.63 -15.25
N ASP A 264 23.58 1.49 -16.31
CA ASP A 264 23.85 2.55 -17.28
C ASP A 264 22.62 3.04 -18.01
N ASP A 265 21.66 2.14 -18.29
CA ASP A 265 20.40 2.53 -18.90
C ASP A 265 19.59 3.41 -17.94
N LEU A 266 19.57 3.07 -16.65
CA LEU A 266 18.91 3.88 -15.62
C LEU A 266 19.60 5.25 -15.44
N MET A 267 20.94 5.30 -15.49
CA MET A 267 21.69 6.55 -15.45
C MET A 267 21.34 7.48 -16.62
N LYS A 268 21.10 6.93 -17.80
CA LYS A 268 20.65 7.70 -18.97
C LYS A 268 19.18 8.10 -18.88
N PHE A 269 18.37 7.29 -18.21
CA PHE A 269 16.92 7.50 -18.08
C PHE A 269 16.55 8.53 -17.00
N ALA A 270 17.22 8.51 -15.84
CA ALA A 270 16.94 9.42 -14.72
C ALA A 270 16.89 10.92 -15.10
N PRO A 271 17.85 11.48 -15.86
CA PRO A 271 17.75 12.87 -16.29
C PRO A 271 16.66 13.11 -17.35
N ARG A 272 16.22 12.06 -18.07
CA ARG A 272 15.18 12.18 -19.10
C ARG A 272 13.79 12.30 -18.48
N ILE A 273 13.47 11.50 -17.46
CA ILE A 273 12.18 11.57 -16.78
C ILE A 273 12.00 12.89 -16.02
N THR A 274 13.08 13.44 -15.44
CA THR A 274 13.03 14.74 -14.79
C THR A 274 13.17 15.93 -15.76
N SER A 275 13.63 15.72 -16.99
CA SER A 275 13.87 16.82 -17.95
C SER A 275 12.66 17.71 -18.24
N ARG A 276 11.45 17.15 -18.16
CA ARG A 276 10.18 17.88 -18.24
C ARG A 276 9.18 17.32 -17.26
N THR A 277 8.61 18.16 -16.42
CA THR A 277 7.63 17.72 -15.43
C THR A 277 6.51 18.74 -15.22
N PHE A 278 5.42 18.26 -14.65
CA PHE A 278 4.35 19.06 -14.08
C PHE A 278 4.32 18.77 -12.59
N PHE A 279 4.32 19.82 -11.78
CA PHE A 279 4.32 19.71 -10.33
C PHE A 279 2.96 20.16 -9.81
N GLU A 280 2.31 19.27 -9.06
CA GLU A 280 1.06 19.56 -8.35
C GLU A 280 1.26 19.16 -6.90
N CYS A 281 0.83 20.03 -5.98
CA CYS A 281 1.07 19.88 -4.56
C CYS A 281 -0.20 20.11 -3.77
N TYR A 282 -0.43 19.25 -2.78
CA TYR A 282 -1.47 19.40 -1.79
C TYR A 282 -0.84 19.40 -0.40
N VAL A 283 -1.05 20.49 0.34
CA VAL A 283 -0.56 20.65 1.71
C VAL A 283 -1.76 20.78 2.64
N ALA A 284 -1.81 19.95 3.66
CA ALA A 284 -2.84 19.98 4.69
C ALA A 284 -2.25 19.69 6.08
N GLY A 285 -2.76 20.40 7.09
CA GLY A 285 -2.38 20.21 8.49
C GLY A 285 -1.88 21.48 9.15
N ASN A 286 -0.97 21.32 10.11
CA ASN A 286 -0.43 22.39 10.95
C ASN A 286 0.63 23.22 10.21
N MET A 287 0.21 23.97 9.19
CA MET A 287 1.06 24.86 8.39
C MET A 287 0.22 26.06 7.92
N THR A 288 0.79 27.26 8.00
CA THR A 288 0.15 28.47 7.48
C THR A 288 0.24 28.54 5.95
N SER A 289 -0.65 29.31 5.30
CA SER A 289 -0.60 29.51 3.83
C SER A 289 0.78 29.98 3.36
N LYS A 290 1.41 30.91 4.09
CA LYS A 290 2.73 31.44 3.76
C LYS A 290 3.85 30.40 3.89
N GLU A 291 3.78 29.53 4.90
CA GLU A 291 4.75 28.44 5.06
C GLU A 291 4.60 27.41 3.93
N ALA A 292 3.36 27.10 3.54
CA ALA A 292 3.07 26.18 2.43
C ALA A 292 3.50 26.78 1.08
N GLU A 293 3.19 28.05 0.83
CA GLU A 293 3.63 28.79 -0.36
C GLU A 293 5.17 28.82 -0.42
N SER A 294 5.84 29.18 0.67
CA SER A 294 7.32 29.18 0.74
C SER A 294 7.93 27.78 0.50
N LEU A 295 7.24 26.72 0.94
CA LEU A 295 7.67 25.35 0.70
C LEU A 295 7.57 24.99 -0.78
N VAL A 296 6.44 25.33 -1.41
CA VAL A 296 6.19 25.11 -2.83
C VAL A 296 7.17 25.90 -3.69
N GLU A 297 7.35 27.20 -3.41
CA GLU A 297 8.34 28.05 -4.09
C GLU A 297 9.74 27.45 -4.02
N HIS A 298 10.14 26.94 -2.85
CA HIS A 298 11.46 26.31 -2.70
C HIS A 298 11.64 25.05 -3.58
N ILE A 299 10.59 24.24 -3.70
CA ILE A 299 10.58 23.05 -4.57
C ILE A 299 10.62 23.48 -6.04
N GLU A 300 9.80 24.46 -6.42
CA GLU A 300 9.78 25.01 -7.78
C GLU A 300 11.12 25.62 -8.17
N ASP A 301 11.76 26.34 -7.27
CA ASP A 301 13.10 26.89 -7.49
C ASP A 301 14.14 25.79 -7.67
N SER A 302 14.06 24.72 -6.88
CA SER A 302 14.95 23.56 -6.98
C SER A 302 14.75 22.78 -8.29
N LEU A 303 13.53 22.72 -8.80
CA LEU A 303 13.18 21.96 -10.01
C LEU A 303 13.34 22.79 -11.31
N PHE A 304 12.91 24.04 -11.32
CA PHE A 304 12.69 24.84 -12.53
C PHE A 304 13.53 26.12 -12.62
N ASN A 305 13.83 26.78 -11.49
CA ASN A 305 14.42 28.13 -11.51
C ASN A 305 15.90 28.19 -11.08
N GLY A 306 16.49 27.07 -10.65
CA GLY A 306 17.88 27.01 -10.21
C GLY A 306 18.89 27.34 -11.32
N PRO A 307 20.16 27.67 -10.96
CA PRO A 307 21.22 28.02 -11.92
C PRO A 307 21.50 26.93 -12.97
N VAL A 308 21.22 25.68 -12.60
CA VAL A 308 21.23 24.50 -13.46
C VAL A 308 19.89 23.78 -13.27
N ALA A 309 18.79 24.41 -13.67
CA ALA A 309 17.44 23.85 -13.52
C ALA A 309 17.36 22.44 -14.14
N PRO A 310 17.09 21.38 -13.35
CA PRO A 310 17.05 20.01 -13.86
C PRO A 310 15.81 19.77 -14.75
N CYS A 311 14.74 20.53 -14.56
CA CYS A 311 13.45 20.30 -15.17
C CYS A 311 12.97 21.52 -15.99
N LYS A 312 12.20 21.25 -17.04
CA LYS A 312 11.39 22.26 -17.76
C LYS A 312 9.89 21.99 -17.51
N PRO A 313 9.02 23.00 -17.56
CA PRO A 313 7.59 22.76 -17.43
C PRO A 313 7.06 21.93 -18.61
N LEU A 314 6.12 21.03 -18.32
CA LEU A 314 5.28 20.38 -19.33
C LEU A 314 4.27 21.37 -19.91
N PHE A 315 3.94 21.21 -21.20
CA PHE A 315 2.83 21.95 -21.78
C PHE A 315 1.49 21.33 -21.35
N PRO A 316 0.41 22.12 -21.20
CA PRO A 316 -0.91 21.59 -20.83
C PRO A 316 -1.41 20.46 -21.74
N SER A 317 -1.10 20.49 -23.04
CA SER A 317 -1.45 19.44 -24.00
C SER A 317 -0.66 18.13 -23.83
N GLN A 318 0.40 18.13 -23.01
CA GLN A 318 1.21 16.96 -22.69
C GLN A 318 0.79 16.31 -21.36
N HIS A 319 -0.15 16.91 -20.63
CA HIS A 319 -0.67 16.31 -19.40
C HIS A 319 -1.37 15.00 -19.77
N LEU A 320 -0.87 13.90 -19.21
CA LEU A 320 -1.41 12.58 -19.49
C LEU A 320 -2.70 12.38 -18.69
N GLU A 321 -3.80 12.15 -19.39
CA GLU A 321 -5.07 11.74 -18.78
C GLU A 321 -5.15 10.21 -18.76
N ARG A 322 -5.61 9.66 -17.63
CA ARG A 322 -5.97 8.25 -17.56
C ARG A 322 -7.33 8.06 -18.21
N ARG A 323 -7.44 7.03 -19.05
CA ARG A 323 -8.66 6.73 -19.80
C ARG A 323 -9.01 5.27 -19.62
N ILE A 324 -10.28 5.02 -19.39
CA ILE A 324 -10.86 3.70 -19.24
C ILE A 324 -11.63 3.36 -20.51
N ILE A 325 -11.48 2.12 -20.98
CA ILE A 325 -12.23 1.60 -22.11
C ILE A 325 -13.72 1.61 -21.77
N LYS A 326 -14.52 2.24 -22.63
CA LYS A 326 -15.98 2.22 -22.56
C LYS A 326 -16.49 0.90 -23.13
N LEU A 327 -17.15 0.11 -22.31
CA LEU A 327 -17.84 -1.11 -22.71
C LEU A 327 -19.16 -0.77 -23.40
N ASP A 328 -19.52 -1.59 -24.39
CA ASP A 328 -20.77 -1.43 -25.12
C ASP A 328 -21.98 -1.83 -24.26
N SER A 329 -23.04 -1.01 -24.33
CA SER A 329 -24.28 -1.27 -23.59
C SER A 329 -24.90 -2.60 -24.00
N GLY A 330 -25.37 -3.37 -23.01
CA GLY A 330 -26.02 -4.67 -23.21
C GLY A 330 -25.08 -5.77 -23.73
N THR A 331 -23.77 -5.56 -23.72
CA THR A 331 -22.78 -6.52 -24.20
C THR A 331 -21.99 -7.12 -23.05
N ASN A 332 -21.89 -8.45 -23.02
CA ASN A 332 -21.09 -9.16 -22.04
C ASN A 332 -19.75 -9.55 -22.65
N TYR A 333 -18.67 -9.20 -21.94
CA TYR A 333 -17.30 -9.54 -22.31
C TYR A 333 -16.74 -10.55 -21.31
N TYR A 334 -16.11 -11.61 -21.80
CA TYR A 334 -15.50 -12.64 -20.97
C TYR A 334 -14.03 -12.77 -21.31
N TYR A 335 -13.19 -12.75 -20.28
CA TYR A 335 -11.75 -12.98 -20.40
C TYR A 335 -11.32 -14.10 -19.46
N PRO A 336 -11.47 -15.38 -19.87
CA PRO A 336 -11.03 -16.51 -19.08
C PRO A 336 -9.51 -16.64 -19.14
N VAL A 337 -8.89 -16.84 -17.98
CA VAL A 337 -7.45 -17.12 -17.85
C VAL A 337 -7.28 -18.29 -16.88
N GLU A 338 -6.38 -19.21 -17.20
CA GLU A 338 -6.00 -20.27 -16.28
C GLU A 338 -5.22 -19.70 -15.10
N GLY A 339 -5.46 -20.24 -13.90
CA GLY A 339 -4.75 -19.87 -12.70
C GLY A 339 -3.24 -20.07 -12.87
N LEU A 340 -2.44 -19.07 -12.50
CA LEU A 340 -1.00 -19.12 -12.71
C LEU A 340 -0.26 -20.06 -11.74
N ASN A 341 -0.92 -20.50 -10.66
CA ASN A 341 -0.40 -21.45 -9.69
C ASN A 341 -1.19 -22.74 -9.75
N GLU A 342 -0.61 -23.78 -10.37
CA GLU A 342 -1.22 -25.11 -10.49
C GLU A 342 -1.49 -25.79 -9.14
N GLN A 343 -0.84 -25.34 -8.06
CA GLN A 343 -1.07 -25.86 -6.70
C GLN A 343 -2.25 -25.19 -5.99
N ASP A 344 -2.79 -24.11 -6.54
CA ASP A 344 -3.97 -23.45 -5.99
C ASP A 344 -5.22 -24.03 -6.64
N GLU A 345 -6.01 -24.76 -5.86
CA GLU A 345 -7.27 -25.35 -6.31
C GLU A 345 -8.40 -24.32 -6.43
N ASN A 346 -8.19 -23.08 -5.97
CA ASN A 346 -9.19 -22.02 -6.07
C ASN A 346 -9.31 -21.52 -7.51
N SER A 347 -10.55 -21.28 -7.94
CA SER A 347 -10.89 -20.40 -9.05
C SER A 347 -11.39 -19.05 -8.52
N ALA A 348 -11.43 -18.03 -9.37
CA ALA A 348 -12.02 -16.75 -9.01
C ALA A 348 -12.83 -16.15 -10.16
N LEU A 349 -13.88 -15.42 -9.77
CA LEU A 349 -14.67 -14.56 -10.64
C LEU A 349 -14.51 -13.11 -10.18
N HIS A 350 -14.18 -12.25 -11.13
CA HIS A 350 -14.37 -10.81 -11.01
C HIS A 350 -15.44 -10.40 -12.03
N HIS A 351 -16.66 -10.20 -11.55
CA HIS A 351 -17.78 -9.76 -12.37
C HIS A 351 -17.92 -8.24 -12.19
N TYR A 352 -17.58 -7.48 -13.24
CA TYR A 352 -17.60 -6.02 -13.23
C TYR A 352 -18.70 -5.50 -14.15
N ILE A 353 -19.56 -4.65 -13.59
CA ILE A 353 -20.64 -3.96 -14.28
C ILE A 353 -20.24 -2.49 -14.37
N GLN A 354 -19.75 -2.08 -15.54
CA GLN A 354 -19.40 -0.69 -15.81
C GLN A 354 -20.66 0.16 -15.93
N LEU A 355 -20.68 1.30 -15.24
CA LEU A 355 -21.70 2.33 -15.37
C LEU A 355 -21.11 3.50 -16.17
N GLU A 356 -21.59 4.73 -15.92
CA GLU A 356 -21.13 5.90 -16.65
C GLU A 356 -20.00 6.65 -15.92
N GLN A 357 -19.60 7.77 -16.52
CA GLN A 357 -18.70 8.73 -15.91
C GLN A 357 -19.33 9.36 -14.66
N ASP A 358 -18.47 9.84 -13.76
CA ASP A 358 -18.79 10.53 -12.51
C ASP A 358 -19.96 11.51 -12.66
N ASP A 359 -21.11 11.11 -12.11
CA ASP A 359 -22.33 11.89 -12.02
C ASP A 359 -22.91 11.73 -10.61
N LEU A 360 -23.40 12.82 -10.04
CA LEU A 360 -23.86 12.85 -8.65
C LEU A 360 -24.97 11.83 -8.41
N LYS A 361 -25.94 11.75 -9.33
CA LYS A 361 -27.09 10.86 -9.18
C LYS A 361 -26.66 9.41 -9.33
N ILE A 362 -25.86 9.09 -10.36
CA ILE A 362 -25.36 7.72 -10.58
C ILE A 362 -24.52 7.25 -9.40
N ASN A 363 -23.68 8.12 -8.84
CA ASN A 363 -22.86 7.80 -7.67
C ASN A 363 -23.71 7.43 -6.47
N VAL A 364 -24.73 8.24 -6.15
CA VAL A 364 -25.65 7.98 -5.03
C VAL A 364 -26.46 6.71 -5.27
N GLU A 365 -26.98 6.50 -6.49
CA GLU A 365 -27.73 5.30 -6.85
C GLU A 365 -26.87 4.03 -6.72
N LEU A 366 -25.64 4.06 -7.23
CA LEU A 366 -24.69 2.94 -7.10
C LEU A 366 -24.33 2.67 -5.65
N GLU A 367 -24.04 3.71 -4.87
CA GLU A 367 -23.70 3.56 -3.46
C GLU A 367 -24.87 3.02 -2.63
N LEU A 368 -26.09 3.51 -2.88
CA LEU A 368 -27.29 3.02 -2.22
C LEU A 368 -27.58 1.57 -2.61
N PHE A 369 -27.40 1.21 -3.88
CA PHE A 369 -27.49 -0.17 -4.36
C PHE A 369 -26.49 -1.07 -3.63
N VAL A 370 -25.21 -0.70 -3.62
CA VAL A 370 -24.16 -1.50 -2.95
C VAL A 370 -24.43 -1.61 -1.45
N LEU A 371 -24.83 -0.52 -0.78
CA LEU A 371 -25.16 -0.52 0.64
C LEU A 371 -26.29 -1.49 0.96
N SER A 372 -27.35 -1.47 0.15
CA SER A 372 -28.54 -2.30 0.34
C SER A 372 -28.30 -3.76 -0.04
N ALA A 373 -27.46 -4.01 -1.05
CA ALA A 373 -27.23 -5.33 -1.62
C ALA A 373 -26.09 -6.10 -0.93
N LYS A 374 -25.07 -5.44 -0.37
CA LYS A 374 -23.83 -6.11 0.11
C LYS A 374 -24.09 -7.21 1.14
N GLN A 375 -25.01 -6.99 2.09
CA GLN A 375 -25.33 -7.99 3.12
C GLN A 375 -26.13 -9.15 2.52
N ALA A 376 -27.06 -8.87 1.61
CA ALA A 376 -27.81 -9.91 0.90
C ALA A 376 -26.90 -10.74 0.00
N ALA A 377 -25.97 -10.11 -0.72
CA ALA A 377 -24.98 -10.77 -1.57
C ALA A 377 -24.09 -11.71 -0.73
N PHE A 378 -23.56 -11.21 0.39
CA PHE A 378 -22.75 -12.02 1.31
C PHE A 378 -23.56 -13.19 1.88
N HIS A 379 -24.77 -12.93 2.38
CA HIS A 379 -25.60 -13.98 2.96
C HIS A 379 -25.97 -15.06 1.93
N GLN A 380 -26.42 -14.65 0.75
CA GLN A 380 -26.84 -15.58 -0.29
C GLN A 380 -25.65 -16.37 -0.86
N LEU A 381 -24.62 -15.67 -1.36
CA LEU A 381 -23.54 -16.29 -2.11
C LEU A 381 -22.50 -16.96 -1.19
N ARG A 382 -22.27 -16.44 0.03
CA ARG A 382 -21.33 -17.05 1.00
C ARG A 382 -22.01 -17.89 2.07
N SER A 383 -23.04 -17.40 2.75
CA SER A 383 -23.60 -18.15 3.89
C SER A 383 -24.51 -19.31 3.46
N ILE A 384 -25.40 -19.08 2.50
CA ILE A 384 -26.37 -20.09 2.02
C ILE A 384 -25.73 -20.99 0.97
N GLU A 385 -25.19 -20.41 -0.10
CA GLU A 385 -24.64 -21.18 -1.23
C GLU A 385 -23.21 -21.67 -1.01
N GLN A 386 -22.53 -21.13 0.01
CA GLN A 386 -21.18 -21.56 0.39
C GLN A 386 -20.18 -21.53 -0.77
N LEU A 387 -20.29 -20.52 -1.66
CA LEU A 387 -19.45 -20.43 -2.84
C LEU A 387 -17.98 -20.21 -2.50
N GLY A 388 -17.68 -19.61 -1.35
CA GLY A 388 -16.33 -19.50 -0.84
C GLY A 388 -16.20 -18.50 0.30
N TYR A 389 -15.00 -18.42 0.85
CA TYR A 389 -14.70 -17.45 1.91
C TYR A 389 -14.69 -16.01 1.33
N ILE A 390 -14.14 -15.79 0.15
CA ILE A 390 -14.09 -14.46 -0.44
C ILE A 390 -15.33 -14.28 -1.31
N VAL A 391 -16.26 -13.45 -0.84
CA VAL A 391 -17.45 -12.99 -1.56
C VAL A 391 -17.66 -11.53 -1.19
N VAL A 392 -17.44 -10.64 -2.14
CA VAL A 392 -17.51 -9.19 -1.91
C VAL A 392 -18.31 -8.54 -3.03
N LEU A 393 -19.27 -7.69 -2.65
CA LEU A 393 -19.90 -6.72 -3.54
C LEU A 393 -19.46 -5.33 -3.09
N MET A 394 -18.88 -4.56 -4.01
CA MET A 394 -18.43 -3.19 -3.74
C MET A 394 -18.52 -2.31 -4.98
N LYS A 395 -18.44 -1.00 -4.76
CA LYS A 395 -18.25 -0.04 -5.86
C LYS A 395 -16.81 -0.08 -6.37
N ARG A 396 -16.63 0.30 -7.63
CA ARG A 396 -15.35 0.52 -8.30
C ARG A 396 -15.38 1.90 -8.95
N ASN A 397 -14.28 2.65 -8.81
CA ASN A 397 -14.06 3.90 -9.52
C ASN A 397 -12.67 3.82 -10.15
N ASP A 398 -12.62 3.86 -11.48
CA ASP A 398 -11.38 3.92 -12.24
C ASP A 398 -11.34 5.27 -12.97
N SER A 399 -10.56 6.22 -12.45
CA SER A 399 -10.35 7.54 -13.08
C SER A 399 -11.66 8.24 -13.47
N GLY A 400 -12.65 8.21 -12.57
CA GLY A 400 -13.95 8.85 -12.77
C GLY A 400 -14.98 7.99 -13.50
N ILE A 401 -14.67 6.76 -13.90
CA ILE A 401 -15.66 5.80 -14.41
C ILE A 401 -16.14 4.90 -13.27
N GLN A 402 -17.46 4.88 -13.06
CA GLN A 402 -18.08 4.14 -11.96
C GLN A 402 -18.49 2.73 -12.36
N GLY A 403 -18.61 1.84 -11.39
CA GLY A 403 -19.25 0.56 -11.61
C GLY A 403 -19.42 -0.27 -10.34
N ALA A 404 -20.21 -1.33 -10.43
CA ALA A 404 -20.35 -2.33 -9.39
C ALA A 404 -19.43 -3.52 -9.71
N GLN A 405 -18.85 -4.14 -8.69
CA GLN A 405 -18.06 -5.35 -8.87
C GLN A 405 -18.37 -6.41 -7.81
N PHE A 406 -18.47 -7.65 -8.28
CA PHE A 406 -18.48 -8.85 -7.45
C PHE A 406 -17.13 -9.56 -7.56
N ILE A 407 -16.58 -9.93 -6.41
CA ILE A 407 -15.33 -10.68 -6.30
C ILE A 407 -15.63 -11.95 -5.53
N ILE A 408 -15.48 -13.09 -6.19
CA ILE A 408 -15.72 -14.41 -5.60
C ILE A 408 -14.51 -15.28 -5.83
N GLN A 409 -14.00 -15.91 -4.76
CA GLN A 409 -13.01 -16.99 -4.86
C GLN A 409 -13.63 -18.28 -4.35
N SER A 410 -13.51 -19.36 -5.13
CA SER A 410 -14.19 -20.62 -4.87
C SER A 410 -13.29 -21.83 -5.14
N THR A 411 -13.38 -22.85 -4.30
CA THR A 411 -12.88 -24.21 -4.58
C THR A 411 -13.98 -25.15 -5.09
N VAL A 412 -15.23 -24.69 -5.11
CA VAL A 412 -16.41 -25.56 -5.31
C VAL A 412 -17.02 -25.39 -6.70
N LYS A 413 -16.93 -24.18 -7.26
CA LYS A 413 -17.49 -23.84 -8.58
C LYS A 413 -16.47 -23.14 -9.44
N ASP A 414 -16.56 -23.37 -10.75
CA ASP A 414 -15.78 -22.65 -11.75
C ASP A 414 -16.36 -21.25 -12.03
N PRO A 415 -15.59 -20.32 -12.65
CA PRO A 415 -16.02 -18.95 -12.87
C PRO A 415 -17.31 -18.80 -13.67
N THR A 416 -17.61 -19.70 -14.62
CA THR A 416 -18.85 -19.64 -15.42
C THR A 416 -20.06 -19.95 -14.54
N GLN A 417 -19.95 -20.93 -13.65
CA GLN A 417 -21.01 -21.22 -12.69
C GLN A 417 -21.17 -20.10 -11.65
N LEU A 418 -20.07 -19.52 -11.18
CA LEU A 418 -20.12 -18.37 -10.27
C LEU A 418 -20.85 -17.18 -10.90
N ASP A 419 -20.61 -16.93 -12.19
CA ASP A 419 -21.24 -15.85 -12.95
C ASP A 419 -22.76 -16.02 -12.99
N ILE A 420 -23.23 -17.24 -13.30
CA ILE A 420 -24.66 -17.60 -13.25
C ILE A 420 -25.26 -17.35 -11.85
N ARG A 421 -24.49 -17.57 -10.78
CA ARG A 421 -24.97 -17.30 -9.41
C ARG A 421 -25.04 -15.81 -9.10
N VAL A 422 -24.10 -15.01 -9.58
CA VAL A 422 -24.16 -13.54 -9.48
C VAL A 422 -25.39 -13.01 -10.22
N GLU A 423 -25.61 -13.45 -11.46
CA GLU A 423 -26.79 -13.10 -12.26
C GLU A 423 -28.11 -13.51 -11.58
N SER A 424 -28.14 -14.72 -10.99
CA SER A 424 -29.29 -15.19 -10.22
C SER A 424 -29.54 -14.34 -8.98
N PHE A 425 -28.47 -13.94 -8.28
CA PHE A 425 -28.54 -13.04 -7.13
C PHE A 425 -29.08 -11.66 -7.53
N LEU A 426 -28.64 -11.09 -8.66
CA LEU A 426 -29.11 -9.80 -9.13
C LEU A 426 -30.62 -9.80 -9.40
N ARG A 427 -31.15 -10.83 -10.10
CA ARG A 427 -32.61 -10.98 -10.34
C ARG A 427 -33.40 -11.18 -9.06
N MET A 428 -32.86 -11.97 -8.13
CA MET A 428 -33.46 -12.16 -6.80
C MET A 428 -33.49 -10.83 -6.04
N PHE A 429 -32.39 -10.06 -6.08
CA PHE A 429 -32.28 -8.79 -5.38
C PHE A 429 -33.17 -7.70 -5.99
N GLU A 430 -33.34 -7.68 -7.31
CA GLU A 430 -34.33 -6.83 -8.00
C GLU A 430 -35.74 -7.09 -7.47
N SER A 431 -36.14 -8.37 -7.38
CA SER A 431 -37.44 -8.75 -6.81
C SER A 431 -37.56 -8.31 -5.34
N LYS A 432 -36.48 -8.47 -4.56
CA LYS A 432 -36.42 -8.00 -3.17
C LYS A 432 -36.55 -6.48 -3.08
N LEU A 433 -35.94 -5.73 -3.99
CA LEU A 433 -36.00 -4.28 -4.04
C LEU A 433 -37.42 -3.80 -4.33
N HIS A 434 -38.11 -4.42 -5.29
CA HIS A 434 -39.53 -4.12 -5.57
C HIS A 434 -40.47 -4.44 -4.40
N ALA A 435 -40.14 -5.45 -3.61
CA ALA A 435 -40.91 -5.83 -2.42
C ALA A 435 -40.44 -5.11 -1.14
N MET A 436 -39.42 -4.26 -1.22
CA MET A 436 -38.85 -3.58 -0.05
C MET A 436 -39.84 -2.56 0.50
N PRO A 437 -40.19 -2.62 1.80
CA PRO A 437 -41.04 -1.61 2.41
C PRO A 437 -40.38 -0.23 2.36
N ASP A 438 -41.20 0.82 2.17
CA ASP A 438 -40.73 2.22 2.12
C ASP A 438 -39.87 2.61 3.33
N ASP A 439 -40.20 2.11 4.52
CA ASP A 439 -39.47 2.41 5.74
C ASP A 439 -38.08 1.76 5.77
N GLU A 440 -37.93 0.55 5.21
CA GLU A 440 -36.64 -0.11 5.04
C GLU A 440 -35.78 0.65 4.02
N PHE A 441 -36.37 1.05 2.89
CA PHE A 441 -35.68 1.86 1.88
C PHE A 441 -35.21 3.20 2.47
N LYS A 442 -36.09 3.92 3.18
CA LYS A 442 -35.73 5.17 3.86
C LYS A 442 -34.65 4.96 4.91
N SER A 443 -34.63 3.82 5.60
CA SER A 443 -33.56 3.46 6.53
C SER A 443 -32.23 3.29 5.82
N ASN A 444 -32.19 2.65 4.65
CA ASN A 444 -30.96 2.52 3.85
C ASN A 444 -30.48 3.89 3.35
N VAL A 445 -31.41 4.75 2.88
CA VAL A 445 -31.09 6.13 2.47
C VAL A 445 -30.49 6.91 3.62
N LYS A 446 -31.12 6.86 4.80
CA LYS A 446 -30.60 7.52 6.01
C LYS A 446 -29.21 7.00 6.39
N ALA A 447 -29.00 5.69 6.35
CA ALA A 447 -27.70 5.09 6.62
C ALA A 447 -26.63 5.57 5.64
N LEU A 448 -26.96 5.71 4.35
CA LEU A 448 -26.03 6.27 3.37
C LEU A 448 -25.70 7.74 3.65
N ILE A 449 -26.71 8.56 3.99
CA ILE A 449 -26.51 9.96 4.38
C ILE A 449 -25.59 10.06 5.60
N ASP A 450 -25.86 9.27 6.65
CA ASP A 450 -25.05 9.26 7.87
C ASP A 450 -23.60 8.82 7.59
N MET A 451 -23.39 7.85 6.68
CA MET A 451 -22.06 7.40 6.24
C MET A 451 -21.34 8.48 5.41
N LYS A 452 -22.03 9.15 4.49
CA LYS A 452 -21.45 10.22 3.67
C LYS A 452 -21.09 11.43 4.52
N LEU A 453 -21.96 11.86 5.42
CA LEU A 453 -21.75 13.03 6.28
C LEU A 453 -20.88 12.75 7.51
N GLU A 454 -20.39 11.51 7.68
CA GLU A 454 -19.46 11.20 8.75
C GLU A 454 -18.22 12.10 8.64
N LYS A 455 -17.92 12.84 9.70
CA LYS A 455 -16.73 13.69 9.75
C LYS A 455 -15.47 12.82 9.66
N HIS A 456 -14.46 13.32 8.95
CA HIS A 456 -13.15 12.69 8.92
C HIS A 456 -12.62 12.54 10.35
N LYS A 457 -12.13 11.35 10.69
CA LYS A 457 -11.70 11.04 12.06
C LYS A 457 -10.36 11.71 12.37
N ASN A 458 -9.51 11.83 11.37
CA ASN A 458 -8.16 12.36 11.45
C ASN A 458 -7.79 13.06 10.14
N LEU A 459 -6.67 13.79 10.18
CA LEU A 459 -6.15 14.52 9.04
C LEU A 459 -5.86 13.60 7.84
N ARG A 460 -5.41 12.36 8.07
CA ARG A 460 -5.11 11.41 7.00
C ARG A 460 -6.35 11.05 6.18
N GLU A 461 -7.49 10.80 6.83
CA GLU A 461 -8.76 10.52 6.15
C GLU A 461 -9.22 11.71 5.32
N GLU A 462 -9.12 12.92 5.87
CA GLU A 462 -9.47 14.18 5.20
C GLU A 462 -8.56 14.45 3.99
N SER A 463 -7.25 14.39 4.19
CA SER A 463 -6.26 14.57 3.13
C SER A 463 -6.40 13.53 2.02
N SER A 464 -6.73 12.28 2.36
CA SER A 464 -6.96 11.22 1.36
C SER A 464 -8.21 11.47 0.52
N PHE A 465 -9.24 12.11 1.09
CA PHE A 465 -10.44 12.49 0.35
C PHE A 465 -10.13 13.61 -0.65
N TYR A 466 -9.54 14.72 -0.18
CA TYR A 466 -9.21 15.86 -1.04
C TYR A 466 -8.17 15.52 -2.10
N TRP A 467 -7.12 14.75 -1.74
CA TRP A 467 -6.12 14.29 -2.71
C TRP A 467 -6.73 13.42 -3.81
N ARG A 468 -7.75 12.60 -3.50
CA ARG A 468 -8.45 11.83 -4.53
C ARG A 468 -9.16 12.75 -5.52
N GLU A 469 -9.88 13.77 -5.06
CA GLU A 469 -10.55 14.74 -5.95
C GLU A 469 -9.56 15.50 -6.84
N ILE A 470 -8.35 15.77 -6.35
CA ILE A 470 -7.26 16.39 -7.13
C ILE A 470 -6.72 15.39 -8.15
N ASN A 471 -6.29 14.21 -7.71
CA ASN A 471 -5.68 13.18 -8.56
C ASN A 471 -6.63 12.68 -9.66
N ASP A 472 -7.92 12.57 -9.36
CA ASP A 472 -8.94 12.15 -10.34
C ASP A 472 -9.38 13.32 -11.25
N GLY A 473 -8.98 14.56 -10.93
CA GLY A 473 -9.30 15.76 -11.70
C GLY A 473 -10.75 16.24 -11.57
N THR A 474 -11.52 15.67 -10.64
CA THR A 474 -12.93 16.01 -10.43
C THR A 474 -13.10 17.32 -9.65
N LEU A 475 -12.18 17.60 -8.72
CA LEU A 475 -12.14 18.82 -7.90
C LEU A 475 -13.46 19.14 -7.16
N LYS A 476 -14.28 18.12 -6.84
CA LYS A 476 -15.55 18.28 -6.12
C LYS A 476 -15.32 18.14 -4.61
N PHE A 477 -14.80 19.18 -3.99
CA PHE A 477 -14.41 19.16 -2.57
C PHE A 477 -15.60 19.17 -1.60
N ASP A 478 -16.80 19.53 -2.06
CA ASP A 478 -18.08 19.47 -1.36
C ASP A 478 -18.92 18.23 -1.74
N ARG A 479 -18.29 17.22 -2.36
CA ARG A 479 -18.97 16.02 -2.87
C ARG A 479 -19.81 15.33 -1.80
N LYS A 480 -19.35 15.31 -0.54
CA LYS A 480 -20.06 14.62 0.55
C LYS A 480 -21.39 15.29 0.92
N GLU A 481 -21.49 16.59 0.68
CA GLU A 481 -22.69 17.40 0.94
C GLU A 481 -23.62 17.45 -0.27
N VAL A 482 -23.05 17.38 -1.48
CA VAL A 482 -23.79 17.49 -2.74
C VAL A 482 -24.37 16.13 -3.19
N GLU A 483 -23.66 15.03 -2.93
CA GLU A 483 -24.17 13.64 -3.07
C GLU A 483 -24.95 13.21 -1.83
#